data_AF-A0A9N9JVI7-F1
#
_entry.id   AF-A0A9N9JVI7-F1
#
_cell.length_a   1.000
_cell.length_b   1.000
_cell.length_c   1.000
_cell.angle_alpha   90.00
_cell.angle_beta   90.00
_cell.angle_gamma   90.00
#
_symmetry.space_group_name_H-M   'P 1'
#
loop_
_entity.id
_entity.type
_entity.pdbx_description
1 polymer ?
#
loop_
_entity_poly.entity_id
_entity_poly.type
_entity_poly.pdbx_seq_one_letter_code
_entity_poly.pdbx_strand_id
1 'polypeptide(L)'
;MALETSNIDVDIASSLFTDTSDQEVEEEVLKYVDDMLNIHKADFHYTLILYPGVENYEILKKVMKPLITELNNLTTNRLVDLYGIKWRIEFYFSSNWKFMAIILGFNAPNSNNFCPWCLCTKKDIGNKDKTYKIEKTMDSLKSDSPSPGHLKTSLLPMIYLDQYMPDELHIMLRI
;
A
#
# COMPACT_ATOMS: atom_id res chain seq x y z
N MET A 1 -4.59 -29.53 -15.74
CA MET A 1 -5.51 -28.45 -15.34
C MET A 1 -4.78 -27.67 -14.26
N ALA A 2 -4.03 -26.64 -14.65
CA ALA A 2 -3.26 -25.84 -13.71
C ALA A 2 -4.27 -25.02 -12.89
N LEU A 3 -4.28 -25.25 -11.57
CA LEU A 3 -4.90 -24.33 -10.63
C LEU A 3 -4.06 -23.06 -10.68
N GLU A 4 -4.58 -21.98 -11.27
CA GLU A 4 -4.04 -20.64 -11.09
C GLU A 4 -4.26 -20.27 -9.62
N THR A 5 -3.33 -20.66 -8.76
CA THR A 5 -3.20 -20.11 -7.42
C THR A 5 -2.66 -18.69 -7.58
N SER A 6 -3.52 -17.69 -7.43
CA SER A 6 -3.05 -16.32 -7.22
C SER A 6 -2.35 -16.29 -5.87
N ASN A 7 -1.02 -16.40 -5.87
CA ASN A 7 -0.21 -16.02 -4.72
C ASN A 7 -0.37 -14.51 -4.58
N ILE A 8 -1.11 -14.11 -3.55
CA ILE A 8 -1.25 -12.71 -3.16
C ILE A 8 -0.01 -12.39 -2.35
N ASP A 9 1.08 -12.03 -3.03
CA ASP A 9 2.24 -11.43 -2.37
C ASP A 9 1.88 -9.98 -2.05
N VAL A 10 1.77 -9.72 -0.75
CA VAL A 10 1.51 -8.39 -0.20
C VAL A 10 2.83 -7.95 0.39
N ASP A 11 3.58 -7.20 -0.39
CA ASP A 11 4.78 -6.53 0.08
C ASP A 11 4.34 -5.27 0.84
N ILE A 12 4.21 -5.45 2.15
CA ILE A 12 4.12 -4.33 3.09
C ILE A 12 5.54 -4.07 3.58
N ALA A 13 6.15 -3.04 3.02
CA ALA A 13 7.38 -2.49 3.58
C ALA A 13 7.02 -1.57 4.76
N SER A 14 7.86 -1.54 5.77
CA SER A 14 7.69 -0.66 6.92
C SER A 14 8.97 0.11 7.18
N SER A 15 8.87 1.41 7.41
CA SER A 15 9.96 2.22 7.93
C SER A 15 9.73 2.54 9.41
N LEU A 16 10.81 2.49 10.19
CA LEU A 16 10.80 2.78 11.63
C LEU A 16 11.39 4.16 11.87
N PHE A 17 10.68 4.98 12.65
CA PHE A 17 11.13 6.31 13.07
C PHE A 17 11.00 6.46 14.59
N THR A 18 11.93 7.20 15.20
CA THR A 18 11.87 7.56 16.62
C THR A 18 11.35 8.99 16.79
N ASP A 19 10.63 9.26 17.89
CA ASP A 19 10.28 10.65 18.26
C ASP A 19 11.45 11.42 18.91
N THR A 20 12.65 10.81 18.99
CA THR A 20 13.86 11.47 19.53
C THR A 20 14.44 12.42 18.49
N SER A 21 14.73 13.67 18.87
CA SER A 21 15.42 14.65 18.02
C SER A 21 16.92 14.35 17.82
N ASP A 22 17.37 13.14 18.16
CA ASP A 22 18.77 12.72 18.04
C ASP A 22 19.03 12.20 16.63
N GLN A 23 19.56 13.08 15.79
CA GLN A 23 19.95 12.79 14.40
C GLN A 23 20.88 11.58 14.28
N GLU A 24 21.71 11.32 15.29
CA GLU A 24 22.67 10.21 15.30
C GLU A 24 21.96 8.84 15.41
N VAL A 25 20.88 8.77 16.19
CA VAL A 25 20.04 7.56 16.32
C VAL A 25 19.19 7.35 15.07
N GLU A 26 18.67 8.44 14.48
CA GLU A 26 17.94 8.37 13.21
C GLU A 26 18.84 7.86 12.07
N GLU A 27 20.07 8.35 11.93
CA GLU A 27 21.01 7.90 10.88
C GLU A 27 21.45 6.44 11.06
N GLU A 28 21.66 5.99 12.30
CA GLU A 28 22.08 4.61 12.58
C GLU A 28 20.94 3.61 12.29
N VAL A 29 19.69 3.97 12.58
CA VAL A 29 18.49 3.18 12.25
C VAL A 29 18.22 3.21 10.76
N LEU A 30 18.36 4.36 10.10
CA LEU A 30 18.24 4.47 8.65
C LEU A 30 19.19 3.48 7.98
N LYS A 31 20.39 3.27 8.53
CA LYS A 31 21.36 2.30 8.01
C LYS A 31 20.90 0.82 8.11
N TYR A 32 19.98 0.49 9.02
CA TYR A 32 19.37 -0.84 9.16
C TYR A 32 18.06 -0.99 8.39
N VAL A 33 17.30 0.09 8.19
CA VAL A 33 16.03 0.10 7.45
C VAL A 33 16.27 0.33 5.95
N ASP A 34 17.27 1.13 5.60
CA ASP A 34 17.75 1.43 4.24
C ASP A 34 18.78 0.39 3.81
N ASP A 35 18.47 -0.89 4.04
CA ASP A 35 19.19 -1.99 3.41
C ASP A 35 18.68 -2.15 1.95
N MET A 36 18.72 -1.03 1.21
CA MET A 36 18.36 -0.94 -0.20
C MET A 36 19.21 -1.88 -1.08
N LEU A 37 20.33 -2.39 -0.54
CA LEU A 37 21.18 -3.39 -1.18
C LEU A 37 20.65 -4.82 -0.99
N ASN A 38 19.77 -5.06 -0.01
CA ASN A 38 19.26 -6.38 0.34
C ASN A 38 17.74 -6.55 0.14
N ILE A 39 17.03 -5.55 -0.40
CA ILE A 39 15.62 -5.65 -0.85
C ILE A 39 15.36 -6.79 -1.86
N HIS A 40 16.40 -7.36 -2.47
CA HIS A 40 16.29 -8.52 -3.36
C HIS A 40 16.70 -9.84 -2.70
N LYS A 41 17.11 -9.83 -1.42
CA LYS A 41 17.45 -11.04 -0.67
C LYS A 41 16.20 -11.62 -0.02
N ALA A 42 15.95 -12.90 -0.29
CA ALA A 42 14.79 -13.63 0.24
C ALA A 42 14.74 -13.64 1.78
N ASP A 43 15.89 -13.46 2.46
CA ASP A 43 16.03 -13.54 3.92
C ASP A 43 15.20 -12.48 4.68
N PHE A 44 14.71 -11.43 4.00
CA PHE A 44 13.90 -10.36 4.57
C PHE A 44 12.47 -10.29 4.01
N HIS A 45 12.04 -11.29 3.24
CA HIS A 45 10.68 -11.38 2.72
C HIS A 45 9.87 -12.34 3.58
N TYR A 46 8.94 -11.80 4.38
CA TYR A 46 8.08 -12.59 5.25
C TYR A 46 6.64 -12.58 4.72
N THR A 47 6.10 -13.76 4.44
CA THR A 47 4.69 -13.90 4.06
C THR A 47 3.79 -13.62 5.27
N LEU A 48 3.05 -12.51 5.21
CA LEU A 48 2.10 -12.14 6.28
C LEU A 48 0.76 -12.86 6.17
N ILE A 49 0.27 -13.06 4.94
CA ILE A 49 -0.99 -13.74 4.66
C ILE A 49 -0.79 -14.68 3.47
N LEU A 50 -1.24 -15.93 3.63
CA LEU A 50 -1.41 -16.86 2.52
C LEU A 50 -2.91 -17.17 2.36
N TYR A 51 -3.49 -16.75 1.25
CA TYR A 51 -4.91 -16.98 0.96
C TYR A 51 -5.12 -17.63 -0.41
N PRO A 52 -5.39 -18.95 -0.46
CA PRO A 52 -5.70 -19.66 -1.71
C PRO A 52 -7.19 -19.47 -2.04
N GLY A 53 -7.53 -18.33 -2.63
CA GLY A 53 -8.91 -18.06 -3.03
C GLY A 53 -9.02 -16.95 -4.05
N VAL A 54 -10.24 -16.46 -4.26
CA VAL A 54 -10.53 -15.46 -5.29
C VAL A 54 -10.25 -14.06 -4.77
N GLU A 55 -9.59 -13.25 -5.58
CA GLU A 55 -9.39 -11.81 -5.38
C GLU A 55 -10.73 -11.05 -5.45
N ASN A 56 -11.50 -11.11 -4.37
CA ASN A 56 -12.77 -10.41 -4.22
C ASN A 56 -12.74 -9.54 -2.97
N TYR A 57 -13.13 -8.27 -3.10
CA TYR A 57 -13.12 -7.31 -2.02
C TYR A 57 -13.81 -7.80 -0.73
N GLU A 58 -15.02 -8.37 -0.82
CA GLU A 58 -15.78 -8.76 0.38
C GLU A 58 -15.15 -9.96 1.10
N ILE A 59 -14.46 -10.81 0.34
CA ILE A 59 -13.74 -11.97 0.87
C ILE A 59 -12.44 -11.50 1.52
N LEU A 60 -11.64 -10.71 0.80
CA LEU A 60 -10.38 -10.15 1.31
C LEU A 60 -10.59 -9.31 2.56
N LYS A 61 -11.67 -8.51 2.62
CA LYS A 61 -12.06 -7.76 3.82
C LYS A 61 -12.21 -8.66 5.06
N LYS A 62 -12.75 -9.87 4.88
CA LYS A 62 -12.92 -10.83 5.99
C LYS A 62 -11.60 -11.52 6.33
N VAL A 63 -10.88 -11.98 5.32
CA VAL A 63 -9.61 -12.73 5.47
C VAL A 63 -8.52 -11.86 6.08
N MET A 64 -8.37 -10.62 5.61
CA MET A 64 -7.33 -9.69 6.06
C MET A 64 -7.67 -8.99 7.37
N LYS A 65 -8.87 -9.20 7.94
CA LYS A 65 -9.31 -8.51 9.15
C LYS A 65 -8.31 -8.61 10.33
N PRO A 66 -7.71 -9.78 10.64
CA PRO A 66 -6.71 -9.89 11.70
C PRO A 66 -5.48 -9.02 11.42
N LEU A 67 -4.89 -9.12 10.22
CA LEU A 67 -3.74 -8.31 9.82
C LEU A 67 -4.06 -6.81 9.88
N ILE A 68 -5.21 -6.39 9.35
CA ILE A 68 -5.64 -4.99 9.39
C ILE A 68 -5.72 -4.50 10.84
N THR A 69 -6.20 -5.34 11.74
CA THR A 69 -6.30 -5.00 13.17
C THR A 69 -4.92 -4.80 13.78
N GLU A 70 -3.98 -5.71 13.51
CA GLU A 70 -2.60 -5.62 14.00
C GLU A 70 -1.87 -4.39 13.46
N LEU A 71 -1.93 -4.14 12.15
CA LEU A 71 -1.32 -2.98 11.51
C LEU A 71 -1.88 -1.65 12.04
N ASN A 72 -3.21 -1.56 12.27
CA ASN A 72 -3.81 -0.39 12.92
C ASN A 72 -3.30 -0.21 14.35
N ASN A 73 -3.14 -1.32 15.07
CA ASN A 73 -2.64 -1.32 16.45
C ASN A 73 -1.19 -0.81 16.49
N LEU A 74 -0.34 -1.27 15.57
CA LEU A 74 1.04 -0.80 15.42
C LEU A 74 1.11 0.69 15.05
N THR A 75 0.23 1.15 14.16
CA THR A 75 0.15 2.57 13.77
C THR A 75 -0.28 3.46 14.95
N THR A 76 -1.21 2.99 15.77
CA THR A 76 -1.82 3.78 16.86
C THR A 76 -1.00 3.74 18.15
N ASN A 77 -0.60 2.53 18.57
CA ASN A 77 0.03 2.29 19.86
C ASN A 77 1.55 2.32 19.81
N ARG A 78 2.13 2.36 18.60
CA ARG A 78 3.58 2.37 18.35
C ARG A 78 4.25 1.09 18.85
N LEU A 79 5.48 0.83 18.39
CA LEU A 79 6.29 -0.23 18.96
C LEU A 79 7.09 0.30 20.14
N VAL A 80 7.18 -0.49 21.21
CA VAL A 80 8.01 -0.16 22.37
C VAL A 80 9.13 -1.18 22.47
N ASP A 81 10.37 -0.73 22.47
CA ASP A 81 11.52 -1.63 22.61
C ASP A 81 11.81 -1.96 24.09
N LEU A 82 12.86 -2.77 24.30
CA LEU A 82 13.29 -3.21 25.62
C LEU A 82 13.78 -2.07 26.53
N TYR A 83 14.07 -0.89 25.96
CA TYR A 83 14.50 0.32 26.65
C TYR A 83 13.35 1.31 26.88
N GLY A 84 12.14 0.99 26.42
CA GLY A 84 10.96 1.84 26.55
C GLY A 84 10.84 2.92 25.47
N ILE A 85 11.65 2.89 24.41
CA ILE A 85 11.57 3.85 23.30
C ILE A 85 10.36 3.50 22.44
N LYS A 86 9.57 4.52 22.09
CA LYS A 86 8.39 4.42 21.23
C LYS A 86 8.76 4.70 19.78
N TRP A 87 8.64 3.67 18.95
CA TRP A 87 8.91 3.69 17.52
C TRP A 87 7.62 3.88 16.73
N ARG A 88 7.57 4.95 15.94
CA ARG A 88 6.52 5.17 14.95
C ARG A 88 6.81 4.27 13.75
N ILE A 89 5.78 3.56 13.28
CA ILE A 89 5.85 2.77 12.06
C ILE A 89 5.10 3.50 10.97
N GLU A 90 5.72 3.63 9.81
CA GLU A 90 5.05 4.01 8.57
C GLU A 90 5.05 2.82 7.60
N PHE A 91 3.90 2.56 7.00
CA PHE A 91 3.71 1.41 6.11
C PHE A 91 3.64 1.89 4.67
N TYR A 92 4.28 1.13 3.77
CA TYR A 92 4.17 1.28 2.32
C TYR A 92 3.53 0.01 1.78
N PHE A 93 2.68 0.16 0.78
CA PHE A 93 1.99 -0.97 0.17
C PHE A 93 2.32 -1.02 -1.32
N SER A 94 2.86 -2.16 -1.76
CA SER A 94 3.05 -2.44 -3.18
C SER A 94 2.33 -3.70 -3.61
N SER A 95 1.82 -3.68 -4.85
CA SER A 95 1.27 -4.86 -5.51
C SER A 95 1.01 -4.57 -6.99
N ASN A 96 0.66 -5.62 -7.74
CA ASN A 96 0.14 -5.46 -9.09
C ASN A 96 -1.13 -4.57 -9.10
N TRP A 97 -1.37 -3.90 -10.23
CA TRP A 97 -2.45 -2.93 -10.38
C TRP A 97 -3.84 -3.47 -10.02
N LYS A 98 -4.13 -4.73 -10.40
CA LYS A 98 -5.45 -5.34 -10.16
C LYS A 98 -5.69 -5.52 -8.66
N PHE A 99 -4.70 -6.04 -7.94
CA PHE A 99 -4.79 -6.25 -6.51
C PHE A 99 -4.85 -4.92 -5.76
N MET A 100 -4.01 -3.96 -6.11
CA MET A 100 -4.05 -2.60 -5.55
C MET A 100 -5.41 -1.93 -5.71
N ALA A 101 -6.03 -2.04 -6.90
CA ALA A 101 -7.37 -1.52 -7.13
C ALA A 101 -8.42 -2.15 -6.21
N ILE A 102 -8.30 -3.45 -5.93
CA ILE A 102 -9.19 -4.14 -4.98
C ILE A 102 -8.96 -3.63 -3.56
N ILE A 103 -7.70 -3.52 -3.11
CA ILE A 103 -7.37 -3.03 -1.76
C ILE A 103 -7.87 -1.60 -1.56
N LEU A 104 -7.75 -0.73 -2.55
CA LEU A 104 -8.23 0.66 -2.51
C LEU A 104 -9.75 0.82 -2.70
N GLY A 105 -10.48 -0.27 -2.96
CA GLY A 105 -11.92 -0.22 -3.24
C GLY A 105 -12.26 0.51 -4.56
N PHE A 106 -11.32 0.50 -5.50
CA PHE A 106 -11.39 1.19 -6.78
C PHE A 106 -12.23 0.40 -7.81
N ASN A 107 -12.69 1.10 -8.83
CA ASN A 107 -13.37 0.49 -9.96
C ASN A 107 -12.38 -0.23 -10.90
N ALA A 108 -12.91 -0.86 -11.94
CA ALA A 108 -12.08 -1.60 -12.87
C ALA A 108 -11.04 -0.69 -13.58
N PRO A 109 -9.85 -1.21 -13.92
CA PRO A 109 -8.79 -0.44 -14.59
C PRO A 109 -9.20 0.21 -15.91
N ASN A 110 -10.26 -0.31 -16.54
CA ASN A 110 -10.80 0.19 -17.80
C ASN A 110 -11.88 1.27 -17.60
N SER A 111 -12.08 1.79 -16.40
CA SER A 111 -13.05 2.87 -16.15
C SER A 111 -12.57 4.21 -16.70
N ASN A 112 -13.47 5.19 -16.80
CA ASN A 112 -13.06 6.54 -17.24
C ASN A 112 -12.11 7.19 -16.23
N ASN A 113 -12.37 7.03 -14.92
CA ASN A 113 -11.54 7.53 -13.83
C ASN A 113 -10.72 6.36 -13.28
N PHE A 114 -9.59 6.08 -13.92
CA PHE A 114 -8.79 4.89 -13.63
C PHE A 114 -7.68 5.14 -12.59
N CYS A 115 -7.26 6.39 -12.39
CA CYS A 115 -6.12 6.73 -11.53
C CYS A 115 -6.52 6.76 -10.04
N PRO A 116 -5.88 5.99 -9.16
CA PRO A 116 -6.14 6.04 -7.73
C PRO A 116 -5.68 7.35 -7.07
N TRP A 117 -4.66 8.02 -7.60
CA TRP A 117 -4.04 9.20 -6.99
C TRP A 117 -4.59 10.54 -7.51
N CYS A 118 -5.06 10.56 -8.75
CA CYS A 118 -5.33 11.78 -9.50
C CYS A 118 -6.74 11.77 -10.11
N LEU A 119 -7.24 12.94 -10.49
CA LEU A 119 -8.56 13.08 -11.12
C LEU A 119 -8.51 12.94 -12.65
N CYS A 120 -7.45 12.31 -13.18
CA CYS A 120 -7.33 12.12 -14.61
C CYS A 120 -8.37 11.13 -15.15
N THR A 121 -8.73 11.37 -16.40
CA THR A 121 -9.66 10.53 -17.15
C THR A 121 -8.95 9.85 -18.31
N LYS A 122 -9.62 8.88 -18.95
CA LYS A 122 -9.10 8.27 -20.19
C LYS A 122 -8.77 9.27 -21.29
N LYS A 123 -9.48 10.40 -21.34
CA LYS A 123 -9.22 11.47 -22.34
C LYS A 123 -7.89 12.18 -22.10
N ASP A 124 -7.37 12.10 -20.88
CA ASP A 124 -6.09 12.70 -20.53
C ASP A 124 -4.91 11.77 -20.85
N ILE A 125 -5.15 10.51 -21.24
CA ILE A 125 -4.05 9.57 -21.54
C ILE A 125 -3.23 10.09 -22.72
N GLY A 126 -1.91 10.20 -22.52
CA GLY A 126 -0.98 10.70 -23.52
C GLY A 126 -0.91 12.24 -23.61
N ASN A 127 -1.65 12.97 -22.78
CA ASN A 127 -1.56 14.43 -22.72
C ASN A 127 -0.29 14.87 -21.97
N LYS A 128 0.71 15.35 -22.72
CA LYS A 128 2.01 15.79 -22.18
C LYS A 128 1.97 17.18 -21.53
N ASP A 129 0.93 17.96 -21.82
CA ASP A 129 0.78 19.32 -21.28
C ASP A 129 0.16 19.30 -19.87
N LYS A 130 -0.41 18.17 -19.47
CA LYS A 130 -1.04 18.00 -18.17
C LYS A 130 -0.02 17.54 -17.14
N THR A 131 0.16 18.33 -16.08
CA THR A 131 0.90 17.89 -14.89
C THR A 131 -0.05 17.11 -14.00
N TYR A 132 0.28 15.86 -13.70
CA TYR A 132 -0.49 15.03 -12.78
C TYR A 132 0.07 15.19 -11.37
N LYS A 133 -0.74 15.71 -10.46
CA LYS A 133 -0.44 15.76 -9.03
C LYS A 133 -1.30 14.72 -8.32
N ILE A 134 -0.84 14.30 -7.14
CA ILE A 134 -1.69 13.51 -6.23
C ILE A 134 -2.75 14.49 -5.69
N GLU A 135 -4.00 14.27 -6.07
CA GLU A 135 -5.15 15.13 -5.73
C GLU A 135 -6.09 14.44 -4.76
N LYS A 136 -6.11 13.11 -4.77
CA LYS A 136 -6.94 12.29 -3.89
C LYS A 136 -6.23 12.07 -2.56
N THR A 137 -7.03 11.95 -1.50
CA THR A 137 -6.58 11.64 -0.15
C THR A 137 -7.35 10.44 0.40
N MET A 138 -6.82 9.76 1.42
CA MET A 138 -7.55 8.64 2.04
C MET A 138 -8.92 9.05 2.59
N ASP A 139 -9.08 10.29 3.05
CA ASP A 139 -10.37 10.81 3.54
C ASP A 139 -11.38 10.99 2.41
N SER A 140 -10.93 11.41 1.23
CA SER A 140 -11.77 11.50 0.03
C SER A 140 -12.30 10.13 -0.45
N LEU A 141 -11.77 9.03 0.09
CA LEU A 141 -12.20 7.66 -0.21
C LEU A 141 -13.20 7.11 0.81
N LYS A 142 -13.35 7.77 1.96
CA LYS A 142 -14.20 7.35 3.09
C LYS A 142 -15.55 8.08 3.10
N SER A 143 -15.77 9.06 2.23
CA SER A 143 -16.98 9.90 2.21
C SER A 143 -18.19 9.19 1.60
N ASP A 144 -19.39 9.68 1.96
CA ASP A 144 -20.68 9.26 1.35
C ASP A 144 -20.75 9.57 -0.17
N SER A 145 -19.83 10.41 -0.66
CA SER A 145 -19.61 10.71 -2.07
C SER A 145 -18.13 10.49 -2.42
N PRO A 146 -17.71 9.23 -2.62
CA PRO A 146 -16.30 8.91 -2.83
C PRO A 146 -15.78 9.57 -4.10
N SER A 147 -14.49 9.90 -4.09
CA SER A 147 -13.83 10.52 -5.25
C SER A 147 -13.99 9.67 -6.52
N PRO A 148 -14.01 10.30 -7.71
CA PRO A 148 -14.29 9.58 -8.96
C PRO A 148 -13.38 8.37 -9.14
N GLY A 149 -13.99 7.19 -9.27
CA GLY A 149 -13.29 5.92 -9.44
C GLY A 149 -13.34 5.00 -8.21
N HIS A 150 -13.55 5.53 -7.01
CA HIS A 150 -13.69 4.71 -5.81
C HIS A 150 -15.16 4.33 -5.56
N LEU A 151 -15.38 3.04 -5.29
CA LEU A 151 -16.71 2.49 -5.01
C LEU A 151 -16.85 2.02 -3.57
N LYS A 152 -15.72 1.71 -2.92
CA LYS A 152 -15.64 1.17 -1.57
C LYS A 152 -14.49 1.81 -0.83
N THR A 153 -14.54 1.73 0.50
CA THR A 153 -13.44 2.16 1.36
C THR A 153 -12.21 1.27 1.16
N SER A 154 -11.01 1.83 1.33
CA SER A 154 -9.79 1.02 1.34
C SER A 154 -9.80 0.00 2.48
N LEU A 155 -9.26 -1.20 2.21
CA LEU A 155 -9.04 -2.24 3.20
C LEU A 155 -7.85 -1.93 4.13
N LEU A 156 -6.92 -1.07 3.70
CA LEU A 156 -5.77 -0.63 4.47
C LEU A 156 -5.85 0.90 4.74
N PRO A 157 -6.81 1.37 5.55
CA PRO A 157 -7.09 2.79 5.73
C PRO A 157 -6.03 3.56 6.54
N MET A 158 -5.07 2.85 7.14
CA MET A 158 -3.94 3.36 7.91
C MET A 158 -2.73 3.73 7.05
N ILE A 159 -2.68 3.26 5.80
CA ILE A 159 -1.63 3.60 4.84
C ILE A 159 -2.07 4.83 4.07
N TYR A 160 -1.21 5.85 3.95
CA TYR A 160 -1.54 7.04 3.18
C TYR A 160 -1.52 6.75 1.68
N LEU A 161 -2.33 7.47 0.90
CA LEU A 161 -2.54 7.15 -0.52
C LEU A 161 -1.27 7.32 -1.37
N ASP A 162 -0.40 8.24 -0.99
CA ASP A 162 0.93 8.48 -1.58
C ASP A 162 1.96 7.39 -1.23
N GLN A 163 1.65 6.51 -0.26
CA GLN A 163 2.46 5.34 0.11
C GLN A 163 1.99 4.05 -0.57
N TYR A 164 0.98 4.12 -1.45
CA TYR A 164 0.63 3.04 -2.35
C TYR A 164 1.49 3.14 -3.61
N MET A 165 2.32 2.14 -3.85
CA MET A 165 3.25 2.12 -4.97
C MET A 165 2.89 0.95 -5.91
N PRO A 166 2.58 1.21 -7.18
CA PRO A 166 2.37 0.13 -8.13
C PRO A 166 3.66 -0.66 -8.32
N ASP A 167 3.56 -1.97 -8.44
CA ASP A 167 4.70 -2.84 -8.72
C ASP A 167 5.38 -2.43 -10.05
N GLU A 168 6.65 -2.06 -9.97
CA GLU A 168 7.45 -1.58 -11.11
C GLU A 168 7.59 -2.63 -12.22
N LEU A 169 7.80 -3.91 -11.87
CA LEU A 169 7.92 -4.98 -12.86
C LEU A 169 6.63 -5.11 -13.66
N HIS A 170 5.48 -5.04 -12.98
CA HIS A 170 4.18 -5.10 -13.64
C HIS A 170 3.88 -3.86 -14.50
N ILE A 171 4.40 -2.68 -14.13
CA ILE A 171 4.32 -1.49 -14.97
C ILE A 171 5.19 -1.67 -16.22
N MET A 172 6.45 -2.09 -16.05
CA MET A 172 7.41 -2.24 -17.15
C MET A 172 6.93 -3.26 -18.20
N LEU A 173 6.29 -4.34 -17.78
CA LEU A 173 5.76 -5.37 -18.69
C LEU A 173 4.49 -4.93 -19.47
N ARG A 174 3.92 -3.76 -19.15
CA ARG A 174 2.74 -3.20 -19.82
C ARG A 174 3.03 -1.94 -20.66
N ILE A 175 4.31 -1.59 -20.82
CA ILE A 175 4.81 -0.57 -21.77
C ILE A 175 5.13 -1.28 -23.10
#